data_AF-C7P973-F1
#
_entry.id   AF-C7P973-F1
#
_cell.length_a   1.000
_cell.length_b   1.000
_cell.length_c   1.000
_cell.angle_alpha   90.00
_cell.angle_beta   90.00
_cell.angle_gamma   90.00
#
_symmetry.space_group_name_H-M   'P 1'
#
loop_
_entity.id
_entity.type
_entity.pdbx_description
1 polymer ?
#
loop_
_entity_poly.entity_id
_entity_poly.type
_entity_poly.pdbx_seq_one_letter_code
_entity_poly.pdbx_strand_id
1 'polypeptide(L)'
;MEKLIKILKQFGIYNEYLKILDVNIDGDRYLTILTPTTLDWIEEEEIEEILEDVFKNVRVKISRLPLNKFIKVYLEKNVKNKAYGENIENIEIEGENYALYIDWKNKKIIIHKFNGKKPIKESCKLSSNWETMWGIWVLGFESKEKAKEFAENLADEIYKYYVIDFDIEEHRRCLSEDK
;
A
#
# COMPACT_ATOMS: atom_id res chain seq x y z
N MET A 1 11.45 -18.38 -9.77
CA MET A 1 10.78 -17.74 -8.61
C MET A 1 10.78 -18.59 -7.35
N GLU A 2 10.39 -19.86 -7.38
CA GLU A 2 10.31 -20.71 -6.17
C GLU A 2 11.63 -20.81 -5.38
N LYS A 3 12.76 -20.98 -6.07
CA LYS A 3 14.09 -21.04 -5.44
C LYS A 3 14.43 -19.76 -4.67
N LEU A 4 14.10 -18.59 -5.23
CA LEU A 4 14.30 -17.29 -4.59
C LEU A 4 13.48 -17.21 -3.31
N ILE A 5 12.17 -17.51 -3.40
CA ILE A 5 11.27 -17.51 -2.24
C ILE A 5 11.76 -18.44 -1.13
N LYS A 6 12.28 -19.62 -1.48
CA LYS A 6 12.84 -20.55 -0.49
C LYS A 6 14.01 -19.94 0.28
N ILE A 7 14.92 -19.26 -0.41
CA ILE A 7 16.07 -18.58 0.19
C ILE A 7 15.59 -17.44 1.09
N LEU A 8 14.70 -16.57 0.60
CA LEU A 8 14.15 -15.47 1.40
C LEU A 8 13.46 -15.96 2.68
N LYS A 9 12.79 -17.13 2.64
CA LYS A 9 12.20 -17.76 3.83
C LYS A 9 13.25 -18.26 4.82
N GLN A 10 14.37 -18.81 4.35
CA GLN A 10 15.45 -19.29 5.21
C GLN A 10 16.08 -18.14 6.01
N PHE A 11 16.21 -16.97 5.39
CA PHE A 11 16.69 -15.75 6.05
C PHE A 11 15.61 -15.01 6.83
N GLY A 12 14.37 -15.51 6.89
CA GLY A 12 13.28 -14.83 7.60
C GLY A 12 12.81 -13.51 6.97
N ILE A 13 13.28 -13.18 5.76
CA ILE A 13 12.98 -11.90 5.09
C ILE A 13 11.78 -12.01 4.13
N TYR A 14 11.29 -13.22 3.89
CA TYR A 14 10.07 -13.42 3.12
C TYR A 14 8.87 -12.85 3.88
N ASN A 15 8.28 -11.80 3.32
CA ASN A 15 7.09 -11.15 3.82
C ASN A 15 6.00 -11.18 2.74
N GLU A 16 4.74 -11.26 3.14
CA GLU A 16 3.63 -11.26 2.19
C GLU A 16 3.42 -9.92 1.46
N TYR A 17 4.01 -8.83 1.95
CA TYR A 17 4.03 -7.49 1.33
C TYR A 17 5.34 -7.20 0.58
N LEU A 18 6.22 -8.19 0.47
CA LEU A 18 7.47 -8.09 -0.27
C LEU A 18 7.18 -7.88 -1.77
N LYS A 19 7.94 -6.97 -2.40
CA LYS A 19 7.88 -6.71 -3.83
C LYS A 19 9.19 -7.08 -4.50
N ILE A 20 9.13 -7.93 -5.51
CA ILE A 20 10.29 -8.36 -6.30
C ILE A 20 10.20 -7.70 -7.67
N LEU A 21 11.27 -7.02 -8.06
CA LEU A 21 11.46 -6.46 -9.39
C LEU A 21 12.57 -7.25 -10.06
N ASP A 22 12.27 -7.89 -11.17
CA ASP A 22 13.22 -8.68 -11.97
C ASP A 22 13.25 -8.07 -13.37
N VAL A 23 14.34 -7.36 -13.68
CA VAL A 23 14.47 -6.57 -14.91
C VAL A 23 15.77 -6.91 -15.63
N ASN A 24 15.74 -6.89 -16.96
CA ASN A 24 16.93 -7.03 -17.80
C ASN A 24 17.18 -5.68 -18.48
N ILE A 25 18.37 -5.11 -18.29
CA ILE A 25 18.80 -3.83 -18.85
C ILE A 25 20.16 -4.05 -19.50
N ASP A 26 20.28 -3.77 -20.79
CA ASP A 26 21.54 -3.86 -21.54
C ASP A 26 22.27 -5.21 -21.44
N GLY A 27 21.51 -6.29 -21.27
CA GLY A 27 22.05 -7.66 -21.14
C GLY A 27 22.36 -8.08 -19.70
N ASP A 28 22.30 -7.15 -18.74
CA ASP A 28 22.46 -7.42 -17.32
C ASP A 28 21.10 -7.64 -16.65
N ARG A 29 21.01 -8.66 -15.80
CA ARG A 29 19.83 -8.94 -15.00
C ARG A 29 19.94 -8.29 -13.62
N TYR A 30 18.92 -7.55 -13.23
CA TYR A 30 18.81 -6.91 -11.92
C TYR A 30 17.62 -7.47 -11.16
N LEU A 31 17.87 -7.92 -9.93
CA LEU A 31 16.85 -8.41 -9.02
C LEU A 31 16.79 -7.49 -7.80
N THR A 32 15.76 -6.65 -7.73
CA THR A 32 15.52 -5.80 -6.55
C THR A 32 14.44 -6.42 -5.67
N ILE A 33 14.74 -6.57 -4.39
CA ILE A 33 13.87 -7.14 -3.37
C ILE A 33 13.53 -6.03 -2.38
N LEU A 34 12.28 -5.58 -2.42
CA LEU A 34 11.77 -4.55 -1.51
C LEU A 34 10.99 -5.21 -0.39
N THR A 35 11.46 -5.08 0.84
CA THR A 35 10.85 -5.70 2.02
C THR A 35 10.36 -4.63 3.02
N PRO A 36 9.18 -4.79 3.64
CA PRO A 36 8.76 -3.87 4.71
C PRO A 36 9.58 -4.06 5.99
N THR A 37 10.19 -5.24 6.19
CA THR A 37 11.08 -5.53 7.32
C THR A 37 12.36 -4.70 7.19
N THR A 38 12.79 -4.07 8.28
CA THR A 38 14.11 -3.42 8.31
C THR A 38 15.15 -4.49 8.60
N LEU A 39 16.11 -4.63 7.70
CA LEU A 39 17.29 -5.46 7.88
C LEU A 39 18.47 -4.54 8.22
N ASP A 40 19.45 -5.05 8.96
CA ASP A 40 20.71 -4.32 9.05
C ASP A 40 21.53 -4.50 7.76
N TRP A 41 22.53 -3.62 7.56
CA TRP A 41 23.30 -3.61 6.30
C TRP A 41 24.16 -4.86 6.12
N ILE A 42 24.56 -5.53 7.21
CA ILE A 42 25.37 -6.76 7.16
C ILE A 42 24.49 -7.91 6.68
N GLU A 43 23.27 -8.02 7.22
CA GLU A 43 22.27 -8.99 6.79
C GLU A 43 21.89 -8.80 5.31
N GLU A 44 21.70 -7.55 4.86
CA GLU A 44 21.39 -7.26 3.45
C GLU A 44 22.51 -7.75 2.51
N GLU A 45 23.76 -7.39 2.80
CA GLU A 45 24.93 -7.75 1.98
C GLU A 45 25.14 -9.28 1.91
N GLU A 46 25.04 -9.98 3.04
CA GLU A 46 25.19 -11.44 3.09
C GLU A 46 24.17 -12.15 2.19
N ILE A 47 22.90 -11.71 2.24
CA ILE A 47 21.84 -12.32 1.44
C ILE A 47 21.99 -11.95 -0.04
N GLU A 48 22.38 -10.71 -0.34
CA GLU A 48 22.69 -10.26 -1.71
C GLU A 48 23.76 -11.15 -2.35
N GLU A 49 24.91 -11.35 -1.69
CA GLU A 49 26.01 -12.20 -2.18
C GLU A 49 25.57 -13.64 -2.45
N ILE A 50 24.82 -14.24 -1.53
CA ILE A 50 24.31 -15.61 -1.67
C ILE A 50 23.37 -15.72 -2.86
N LEU A 51 22.49 -14.73 -3.06
CA LEU A 51 21.58 -14.72 -4.20
C LEU A 51 22.33 -14.55 -5.52
N GLU A 52 23.35 -13.71 -5.57
CA GLU A 52 24.18 -13.52 -6.76
C GLU A 52 24.95 -14.79 -7.15
N ASP A 53 25.55 -15.50 -6.19
CA ASP A 53 26.21 -16.79 -6.45
C ASP A 53 25.22 -17.85 -6.94
N VAL A 54 24.04 -17.92 -6.33
CA VAL A 54 23.01 -18.92 -6.64
C VAL A 54 22.40 -18.72 -8.03
N PHE A 55 22.14 -17.47 -8.42
CA PHE A 55 21.42 -17.16 -9.66
C PHE A 55 22.34 -16.86 -10.84
N LYS A 56 23.60 -16.48 -10.59
CA LYS A 56 24.66 -16.15 -11.56
C LYS A 56 24.27 -15.03 -12.54
N ASN A 57 25.22 -14.15 -12.87
CA ASN A 57 25.00 -13.03 -13.79
C ASN A 57 23.75 -12.19 -13.43
N VAL A 58 23.48 -12.05 -12.14
CA VAL A 58 22.44 -11.18 -11.61
C VAL A 58 23.08 -10.22 -10.63
N ARG A 59 22.64 -8.97 -10.63
CA ARG A 59 22.92 -8.03 -9.55
C ARG A 59 21.71 -7.97 -8.63
N VAL A 60 21.92 -8.20 -7.35
CA VAL A 60 20.85 -8.24 -6.36
C VAL A 60 20.92 -6.99 -5.50
N LYS A 61 19.76 -6.41 -5.22
CA LYS A 61 19.64 -5.36 -4.21
C LYS A 61 18.44 -5.62 -3.32
N ILE A 62 18.68 -5.75 -2.03
CA ILE A 62 17.68 -5.73 -0.99
C ILE A 62 17.60 -4.30 -0.48
N SER A 63 16.38 -3.82 -0.27
CA SER A 63 16.14 -2.49 0.29
C SER A 63 14.80 -2.44 1.01
N ARG A 64 14.67 -1.50 1.92
CA ARG A 64 13.39 -1.20 2.57
C ARG A 64 12.35 -0.77 1.55
N LEU A 65 11.16 -1.37 1.63
CA LEU A 65 9.98 -0.97 0.87
C LEU A 65 9.50 0.40 1.35
N PRO A 66 9.45 1.44 0.49
CA PRO A 66 8.92 2.75 0.87
C PRO A 66 7.45 2.68 1.31
N LEU A 67 7.05 3.48 2.29
CA LEU A 67 5.70 3.46 2.89
C LEU A 67 4.58 3.58 1.85
N ASN A 68 4.69 4.51 0.90
CA ASN A 68 3.68 4.68 -0.16
C ASN A 68 3.55 3.44 -1.06
N LYS A 69 4.66 2.74 -1.34
CA LYS A 69 4.66 1.48 -2.09
C LYS A 69 4.08 0.35 -1.24
N PHE A 70 4.38 0.30 0.05
CA PHE A 70 3.79 -0.66 0.98
C PHE A 70 2.27 -0.53 1.05
N ILE A 71 1.76 0.69 1.24
CA ILE A 71 0.31 0.96 1.24
C ILE A 71 -0.30 0.43 -0.05
N LYS A 72 0.28 0.69 -1.22
CA LYS A 72 -0.24 0.15 -2.49
C LYS A 72 -0.25 -1.38 -2.54
N VAL A 73 0.82 -2.05 -2.09
CA VAL A 73 0.85 -3.52 -2.02
C VAL A 73 -0.21 -4.05 -1.05
N TYR A 74 -0.42 -3.38 0.08
CA TYR A 74 -1.51 -3.71 1.01
C TYR A 74 -2.88 -3.57 0.33
N LEU A 75 -3.12 -2.48 -0.41
CA LEU A 75 -4.38 -2.26 -1.12
C LEU A 75 -4.61 -3.31 -2.23
N GLU A 76 -3.57 -3.64 -3.01
CA GLU A 76 -3.61 -4.69 -4.04
C GLU A 76 -4.09 -6.03 -3.50
N LYS A 77 -3.76 -6.33 -2.24
CA LYS A 77 -4.09 -7.60 -1.58
C LYS A 77 -5.44 -7.56 -0.86
N ASN A 78 -5.80 -6.43 -0.26
CA ASN A 78 -6.92 -6.34 0.67
C ASN A 78 -8.16 -5.62 0.10
N VAL A 79 -8.03 -4.83 -0.96
CA VAL A 79 -9.17 -4.12 -1.58
C VAL A 79 -9.77 -4.97 -2.71
N LYS A 80 -11.02 -5.41 -2.51
CA LYS A 80 -11.78 -6.12 -3.54
C LYS A 80 -12.03 -5.21 -4.75
N ASN A 81 -12.04 -5.78 -5.95
CA ASN A 81 -12.27 -5.09 -7.23
C ASN A 81 -11.32 -3.93 -7.55
N LYS A 82 -10.18 -3.82 -6.85
CA LYS A 82 -9.15 -2.79 -7.04
C LYS A 82 -9.71 -1.35 -7.00
N ALA A 83 -10.70 -1.12 -6.13
CA ALA A 83 -11.33 0.19 -5.97
C ALA A 83 -10.46 1.20 -5.20
N TYR A 84 -9.26 1.47 -5.70
CA TYR A 84 -8.32 2.43 -5.12
C TYR A 84 -7.46 3.11 -6.18
N GLY A 85 -7.01 4.33 -5.89
CA GLY A 85 -6.23 5.15 -6.81
C GLY A 85 -6.92 5.33 -8.16
N GLU A 86 -6.14 5.50 -9.22
CA GLU A 86 -6.67 5.77 -10.56
C GLU A 86 -7.50 4.61 -11.14
N ASN A 87 -7.45 3.40 -10.54
CA ASN A 87 -8.34 2.30 -10.94
C ASN A 87 -9.81 2.61 -10.65
N ILE A 88 -10.11 3.55 -9.75
CA ILE A 88 -11.48 3.98 -9.45
C ILE A 88 -12.20 4.51 -10.71
N GLU A 89 -11.47 5.08 -11.68
CA GLU A 89 -12.08 5.54 -12.93
C GLU A 89 -12.68 4.39 -13.76
N ASN A 90 -12.12 3.18 -13.64
CA ASN A 90 -12.47 2.03 -14.49
C ASN A 90 -13.49 1.07 -13.86
N ILE A 91 -13.98 1.35 -12.66
CA ILE A 91 -14.94 0.50 -11.97
C ILE A 91 -16.32 1.15 -11.91
N GLU A 92 -17.38 0.35 -11.92
CA GLU A 92 -18.72 0.84 -11.65
C GLU A 92 -18.98 0.80 -10.15
N ILE A 93 -19.31 1.95 -9.57
CA ILE A 93 -19.77 2.08 -8.19
C ILE A 93 -21.02 2.95 -8.23
N GLU A 94 -22.12 2.38 -7.76
CA GLU A 94 -23.41 3.03 -7.69
C GLU A 94 -23.90 3.10 -6.24
N GLY A 95 -24.75 4.07 -5.96
CA GLY A 95 -25.38 4.21 -4.65
C GLY A 95 -24.44 4.74 -3.56
N GLU A 96 -25.02 4.89 -2.37
CA GLU A 96 -24.32 5.37 -1.19
C GLU A 96 -23.20 4.40 -0.80
N ASN A 97 -22.02 4.95 -0.53
CA ASN A 97 -20.86 4.20 -0.08
C ASN A 97 -19.93 5.08 0.77
N TYR A 98 -18.92 4.44 1.34
CA TYR A 98 -17.87 5.11 2.11
C TYR A 98 -16.53 4.99 1.37
N ALA A 99 -15.68 5.99 1.59
CA ALA A 99 -14.35 6.10 1.01
C ALA A 99 -13.33 6.37 2.10
N LEU A 100 -12.09 6.00 1.84
CA LEU A 100 -10.93 6.37 2.64
C LEU A 100 -10.01 7.25 1.79
N TYR A 101 -9.51 8.33 2.36
CA TYR A 101 -8.31 9.00 1.87
C TYR A 101 -7.15 8.67 2.80
N ILE A 102 -6.16 7.93 2.28
CA ILE A 102 -4.96 7.56 3.02
C ILE A 102 -3.88 8.59 2.72
N ASP A 103 -3.63 9.49 3.66
CA ASP A 103 -2.66 10.58 3.58
C ASP A 103 -1.37 10.17 4.30
N TRP A 104 -0.42 9.62 3.55
CA TRP A 104 0.87 9.21 4.12
C TRP A 104 1.81 10.38 4.41
N LYS A 105 1.55 11.58 3.88
CA LYS A 105 2.33 12.78 4.21
C LYS A 105 2.01 13.25 5.63
N ASN A 106 0.72 13.33 5.95
CA ASN A 106 0.24 13.81 7.24
C ASN A 106 -0.04 12.68 8.24
N LYS A 107 0.18 11.42 7.83
CA LYS A 107 -0.05 10.20 8.65
C LYS A 107 -1.50 10.10 9.10
N LYS A 108 -2.43 10.25 8.16
CA LYS A 108 -3.87 10.21 8.44
C LYS A 108 -4.59 9.24 7.52
N ILE A 109 -5.66 8.64 8.01
CA ILE A 109 -6.67 7.95 7.20
C ILE A 109 -8.00 8.62 7.48
N ILE A 110 -8.57 9.27 6.47
CA ILE A 110 -9.80 10.06 6.61
C ILE A 110 -10.95 9.30 5.95
N ILE A 111 -12.01 9.05 6.71
CA ILE A 111 -13.23 8.40 6.25
C ILE A 111 -14.17 9.46 5.68
N HIS A 112 -14.72 9.19 4.50
CA HIS A 112 -15.66 10.06 3.79
C HIS A 112 -16.90 9.29 3.34
N LYS A 113 -18.01 10.03 3.15
CA LYS A 113 -19.24 9.55 2.51
C LYS A 113 -19.31 9.95 1.03
N PHE A 114 -19.69 9.01 0.18
CA PHE A 114 -19.79 9.15 -1.28
C PHE A 114 -21.13 8.59 -1.80
N ASN A 115 -21.53 9.01 -3.00
CA ASN A 115 -22.60 8.38 -3.77
C ASN A 115 -22.06 8.06 -5.17
N GLY A 116 -21.93 6.77 -5.50
CA GLY A 116 -21.07 6.30 -6.57
C GLY A 116 -19.65 6.83 -6.42
N LYS A 117 -19.10 7.45 -7.47
CA LYS A 117 -17.79 8.13 -7.46
C LYS A 117 -17.83 9.59 -7.02
N LYS A 118 -19.00 10.11 -6.66
CA LYS A 118 -19.16 11.53 -6.33
C LYS A 118 -19.11 11.73 -4.82
N PRO A 119 -18.28 12.66 -4.31
CA PRO A 119 -18.31 13.00 -2.90
C PRO A 119 -19.65 13.66 -2.54
N ILE A 120 -20.16 13.41 -1.33
CA ILE A 120 -21.41 14.05 -0.86
C ILE A 120 -21.26 15.57 -0.70
N LYS A 121 -20.05 16.05 -0.37
CA LYS A 121 -19.70 17.47 -0.29
C LYS A 121 -18.42 17.72 -1.09
N GLU A 122 -18.35 18.80 -1.84
CA GLU A 122 -17.15 19.18 -2.62
C GLU A 122 -15.87 19.21 -1.77
N SER A 123 -15.97 19.65 -0.52
CA SER A 123 -14.83 19.66 0.42
C SER A 123 -14.24 18.29 0.74
N CYS A 124 -14.91 17.19 0.40
CA CYS A 124 -14.38 15.84 0.64
C CYS A 124 -13.25 15.50 -0.32
N LYS A 125 -13.30 15.99 -1.56
CA LYS A 125 -12.31 15.67 -2.60
C LYS A 125 -12.03 16.90 -3.44
N LEU A 126 -10.94 17.59 -3.09
CA LEU A 126 -10.55 18.88 -3.68
C LEU A 126 -9.82 18.75 -5.04
N SER A 127 -9.39 17.55 -5.40
CA SER A 127 -8.70 17.26 -6.67
C SER A 127 -9.50 16.25 -7.48
N SER A 128 -9.42 16.33 -8.81
CA SER A 128 -9.93 15.29 -9.71
C SER A 128 -9.20 13.96 -9.55
N ASN A 129 -7.95 13.96 -9.12
CA ASN A 129 -7.13 12.75 -9.05
C ASN A 129 -7.56 11.85 -7.88
N TRP A 130 -7.44 10.54 -8.08
CA TRP A 130 -7.67 9.52 -7.05
C TRP A 130 -6.38 9.12 -6.36
N GLU A 131 -5.24 9.43 -6.97
CA GLU A 131 -3.93 9.28 -6.39
C GLU A 131 -3.12 10.57 -6.58
N THR A 132 -2.38 10.95 -5.53
CA THR A 132 -1.40 12.03 -5.57
C THR A 132 -0.08 11.54 -4.99
N MET A 133 0.96 12.36 -5.06
CA MET A 133 2.22 12.07 -4.39
C MET A 133 2.10 11.98 -2.84
N TRP A 134 0.98 12.45 -2.26
CA TRP A 134 0.77 12.54 -0.81
C TRP A 134 -0.23 11.54 -0.25
N GLY A 135 -1.08 10.97 -1.10
CA GLY A 135 -2.11 10.06 -0.65
C GLY A 135 -2.87 9.39 -1.77
N ILE A 136 -3.68 8.42 -1.39
CA ILE A 136 -4.50 7.60 -2.29
C ILE A 136 -5.90 7.45 -1.74
N TRP A 137 -6.87 7.45 -2.65
CA TRP A 137 -8.26 7.16 -2.34
C TRP A 137 -8.55 5.66 -2.44
N VAL A 138 -9.41 5.17 -1.57
CA VAL A 138 -10.03 3.84 -1.62
C VAL A 138 -11.54 4.05 -1.53
N LEU A 139 -12.32 3.41 -2.38
CA LEU A 139 -13.74 3.70 -2.55
C LEU A 139 -14.59 2.41 -2.54
N GLY A 140 -15.87 2.53 -2.19
CA GLY A 140 -16.83 1.43 -2.34
C GLY A 140 -17.03 0.59 -1.09
N PHE A 141 -16.75 1.13 0.10
CA PHE A 141 -17.09 0.45 1.34
C PHE A 141 -18.60 0.52 1.60
N GLU A 142 -19.22 -0.61 1.93
CA GLU A 142 -20.67 -0.73 2.13
C GLU A 142 -21.18 0.01 3.37
N SER A 143 -20.32 0.20 4.38
CA SER A 143 -20.67 0.91 5.60
C SER A 143 -19.47 1.66 6.19
N LYS A 144 -19.75 2.60 7.10
CA LYS A 144 -18.72 3.35 7.81
C LYS A 144 -17.84 2.44 8.67
N GLU A 145 -18.46 1.46 9.31
CA GLU A 145 -17.81 0.47 10.17
C GLU A 145 -16.83 -0.37 9.36
N LYS A 146 -17.19 -0.78 8.14
CA LYS A 146 -16.30 -1.51 7.25
C LYS A 146 -15.12 -0.67 6.76
N ALA A 147 -15.36 0.60 6.46
CA ALA A 147 -14.29 1.53 6.12
C ALA A 147 -13.34 1.75 7.31
N LYS A 148 -13.89 1.87 8.52
CA LYS A 148 -13.12 2.03 9.76
C LYS A 148 -12.29 0.79 10.10
N GLU A 149 -12.89 -0.40 10.05
CA GLU A 149 -12.19 -1.68 10.24
C GLU A 149 -11.01 -1.81 9.27
N PHE A 150 -11.20 -1.44 8.00
CA PHE A 150 -10.12 -1.44 7.01
C PHE A 150 -9.02 -0.43 7.37
N ALA A 151 -9.39 0.78 7.79
CA ALA A 151 -8.45 1.82 8.19
C ALA A 151 -7.60 1.39 9.41
N GLU A 152 -8.23 0.79 10.42
CA GLU A 152 -7.56 0.27 11.63
C GLU A 152 -6.58 -0.85 11.27
N ASN A 153 -6.99 -1.83 10.45
CA ASN A 153 -6.11 -2.90 10.00
C ASN A 153 -4.91 -2.39 9.18
N LEU A 154 -5.10 -1.37 8.34
CA LEU A 154 -4.01 -0.74 7.60
C LEU A 154 -3.06 0.00 8.55
N ALA A 155 -3.59 0.76 9.51
CA ALA A 155 -2.79 1.49 10.49
C ALA A 155 -1.94 0.53 11.34
N ASP A 156 -2.51 -0.59 11.79
CA ASP A 156 -1.80 -1.63 12.55
C ASP A 156 -0.64 -2.23 11.75
N GLU A 157 -0.86 -2.58 10.48
CA GLU A 157 0.19 -3.13 9.62
C GLU A 157 1.27 -2.07 9.29
N ILE A 158 0.90 -0.79 9.13
CA ILE A 158 1.88 0.30 9.01
C ILE A 158 2.72 0.40 10.29
N TYR A 159 2.09 0.45 11.46
CA TYR A 159 2.80 0.57 12.74
C TYR A 159 3.77 -0.61 12.95
N LYS A 160 3.31 -1.83 12.65
CA LYS A 160 4.11 -3.06 12.75
C LYS A 160 5.44 -3.02 11.98
N TYR A 161 5.46 -2.48 10.75
CA TYR A 161 6.68 -2.47 9.92
C TYR A 161 7.43 -1.13 9.89
N TYR A 162 6.73 -0.03 10.16
CA TYR A 162 7.27 1.31 10.04
C TYR A 162 7.38 2.06 11.36
N VAL A 163 6.70 1.60 12.41
CA VAL A 163 6.60 2.28 13.71
C VAL A 163 6.10 3.72 13.53
N ILE A 164 5.06 3.85 12.70
CA ILE A 164 4.39 5.11 12.40
C ILE A 164 2.93 4.98 12.78
N ASP A 165 2.49 5.79 13.74
CA ASP A 165 1.08 5.92 14.08
C ASP A 165 0.35 6.75 13.01
N PHE A 166 -0.78 6.22 12.53
CA PHE A 166 -1.69 6.92 11.63
C PHE A 166 -2.96 7.31 12.38
N ASP A 167 -3.31 8.59 12.34
CA ASP A 167 -4.57 9.08 12.90
C ASP A 167 -5.74 8.70 12.00
N ILE A 168 -6.79 8.12 12.58
CA ILE A 168 -8.02 7.78 11.85
C ILE A 168 -9.10 8.82 12.17
N GLU A 169 -9.58 9.53 11.16
CA GLU A 169 -10.52 10.63 11.31
C GLU A 169 -11.79 10.40 10.48
N GLU A 170 -12.94 10.84 11.00
CA GLU A 170 -14.17 10.96 10.22
C GLU A 170 -14.30 12.38 9.67
N HIS A 171 -14.49 12.52 8.35
CA HIS A 171 -14.67 13.82 7.74
C HIS A 171 -16.02 14.43 8.15
N ARG A 172 -15.97 15.31 9.15
CA ARG A 172 -17.14 15.91 9.81
C ARG A 172 -18.23 16.32 8.82
N ARG A 173 -17.91 17.15 7.81
CA ARG A 173 -18.95 17.72 6.92
C ARG A 173 -19.79 16.72 6.11
N CYS A 174 -19.32 15.50 5.89
CA CYS A 174 -20.09 14.48 5.16
C CYS A 174 -20.52 13.28 6.02
N LEU A 175 -20.07 13.24 7.29
CA LEU A 175 -20.36 12.15 8.22
C LEU A 175 -21.03 12.61 9.52
N SER A 176 -20.95 13.90 9.87
CA SER A 176 -21.82 14.46 10.89
C SER A 176 -23.21 14.57 10.29
N GLU A 177 -24.17 13.84 10.85
CA GLU A 177 -25.56 14.26 10.78
C GLU A 177 -25.59 15.73 11.24
N ASP A 178 -26.16 16.60 10.42
CA ASP A 178 -26.39 17.99 10.79
C ASP A 178 -27.11 17.98 12.15
N LYS A 179 -26.39 18.33 13.22
CA LYS A 179 -26.97 18.57 14.54
C LYS A 179 -27.54 19.97 14.59
#